data_AF-X0TMU2-F1
#
_entry.id   AF-X0TMU2-F1
#
_cell.length_a   1.000
_cell.length_b   1.000
_cell.length_c   1.000
_cell.angle_alpha   90.00
_cell.angle_beta   90.00
_cell.angle_gamma   90.00
#
_symmetry.space_group_name_H-M   'P 1'
#
loop_
_entity.id
_entity.type
_entity.pdbx_description
1 polymer ?
#
loop_
_entity_poly.entity_id
_entity_poly.type
_entity_poly.pdbx_seq_one_letter_code
_entity_poly.pdbx_strand_id
1 'polypeptide(L)'
;VSRYPAPAGLGVPVETAAEVSQLADASYDDVIYLGCRAKTVEELFAKLGPGGLFNITLCGGKLGRDIVTAVGRVHYSGIRLVGTASSDPAESMGYIPATGEIRPGDKINVIGAGGPMGMMHVIRNICQGIEGVSIYAGELDDNRLAGLTKIAAPMAEKNAVEYKPYNPTRDKLAETFDYTVLMAPVPELVAAAVRSAAARGIINIFAGIPASVTGDIDLDTYIEKQLYFIGTSGSVLEDMKTVLAKVEAGRLDTNVSVAAVCGLESAAEGIRAIEGRLIAGKIVVYPGCRGLGLIKLEDLQKQFPQVAEGLRDGRWNKKAEETLLETCQNS
;
A
#
# COMPACT_ATOMS: atom_id res chain seq x y z
N VAL A 1 0.78 15.56 30.09
CA VAL A 1 -0.37 16.39 30.49
C VAL A 1 -0.09 17.84 30.18
N SER A 2 -1.08 18.54 29.63
CA SER A 2 -0.93 19.89 29.07
C SER A 2 -0.37 20.86 30.11
N ARG A 3 0.59 21.71 29.71
CA ARG A 3 1.05 22.86 30.52
C ARG A 3 0.09 24.05 30.42
N TYR A 4 -0.89 23.96 29.54
CA TYR A 4 -1.88 25.00 29.27
C TYR A 4 -3.21 24.61 29.90
N PRO A 5 -3.93 25.57 30.51
CA PRO A 5 -5.29 25.35 30.98
C PRO A 5 -6.19 24.95 29.81
N ALA A 6 -7.28 24.24 30.11
CA ALA A 6 -8.30 23.96 29.11
C ALA A 6 -8.79 25.28 28.49
N PRO A 7 -8.87 25.38 27.14
CA PRO A 7 -9.39 26.56 26.48
C PRO A 7 -10.77 26.93 27.03
N ALA A 8 -10.96 28.21 27.36
CA ALA A 8 -12.26 28.72 27.76
C ALA A 8 -13.25 28.58 26.58
N GLY A 9 -14.50 28.19 26.87
CA GLY A 9 -15.56 28.17 25.86
C GLY A 9 -15.61 26.93 24.96
N LEU A 10 -14.93 25.82 25.33
CA LEU A 10 -15.01 24.54 24.61
C LEU A 10 -16.45 23.98 24.47
N GLY A 11 -17.39 24.40 25.31
CA GLY A 11 -18.81 23.99 25.23
C GLY A 11 -19.05 22.51 25.49
N VAL A 12 -18.02 21.76 25.86
CA VAL A 12 -18.05 20.32 26.14
C VAL A 12 -17.49 20.02 27.54
N PRO A 13 -17.89 18.91 28.18
CA PRO A 13 -17.29 18.47 29.43
C PRO A 13 -15.78 18.28 29.28
N VAL A 14 -15.01 18.83 30.24
CA VAL A 14 -13.55 18.69 30.28
C VAL A 14 -13.17 17.79 31.44
N GLU A 15 -12.53 16.67 31.13
CA GLU A 15 -11.86 15.83 32.12
C GLU A 15 -10.37 16.14 32.16
N THR A 16 -9.80 16.16 33.36
CA THR A 16 -8.36 16.37 33.56
C THR A 16 -7.74 15.15 34.20
N ALA A 17 -6.69 14.63 33.57
CA ALA A 17 -5.83 13.59 34.14
C ALA A 17 -4.47 14.17 34.49
N ALA A 18 -3.83 13.65 35.55
CA ALA A 18 -2.49 14.04 35.96
C ALA A 18 -1.40 13.37 35.11
N GLU A 19 -1.70 12.19 34.54
CA GLU A 19 -0.79 11.44 33.66
C GLU A 19 -1.51 10.82 32.47
N VAL A 20 -0.80 10.62 31.35
CA VAL A 20 -1.38 10.00 30.14
C VAL A 20 -1.85 8.57 30.42
N SER A 21 -1.17 7.85 31.31
CA SER A 21 -1.52 6.49 31.71
C SER A 21 -2.89 6.35 32.38
N GLN A 22 -3.47 7.45 32.88
CA GLN A 22 -4.80 7.46 33.50
C GLN A 22 -5.94 7.52 32.47
N LEU A 23 -5.63 7.92 31.23
CA LEU A 23 -6.60 7.98 30.14
C LEU A 23 -6.85 6.59 29.58
N ALA A 24 -8.07 6.30 29.14
CA ALA A 24 -8.39 5.02 28.53
C ALA A 24 -7.69 4.84 27.17
N ASP A 25 -7.32 3.60 26.86
CA ASP A 25 -6.78 3.24 25.55
C ASP A 25 -7.89 3.11 24.52
N ALA A 26 -7.57 3.41 23.26
CA ALA A 26 -8.46 3.29 22.10
C ALA A 26 -9.84 3.97 22.26
N SER A 27 -9.93 5.02 23.08
CA SER A 27 -11.20 5.67 23.41
C SER A 27 -11.37 7.07 22.83
N TYR A 28 -10.36 7.61 22.16
CA TYR A 28 -10.38 8.98 21.63
C TYR A 28 -10.40 8.97 20.10
N ASP A 29 -11.44 9.57 19.51
CA ASP A 29 -11.53 9.74 18.05
C ASP A 29 -10.40 10.63 17.53
N ASP A 30 -10.02 11.68 18.24
CA ASP A 30 -8.90 12.53 17.86
C ASP A 30 -8.03 12.86 19.08
N VAL A 31 -6.72 12.96 18.86
CA VAL A 31 -5.74 13.36 19.86
C VAL A 31 -4.96 14.55 19.32
N ILE A 32 -5.01 15.69 20.01
CA ILE A 32 -4.18 16.86 19.71
C ILE A 32 -3.15 16.99 20.81
N TYR A 33 -1.88 16.89 20.46
CA TYR A 33 -0.76 17.02 21.40
C TYR A 33 0.00 18.32 21.16
N LEU A 34 0.03 19.19 22.18
CA LEU A 34 0.84 20.40 22.18
C LEU A 34 2.12 20.15 22.99
N GLY A 35 3.25 20.02 22.30
CA GLY A 35 4.57 19.83 22.89
C GLY A 35 5.50 18.95 22.06
N CYS A 36 6.70 18.71 22.57
CA CYS A 36 7.76 18.01 21.85
C CYS A 36 8.44 16.90 22.68
N ARG A 37 7.72 16.29 23.64
CA ARG A 37 8.27 15.18 24.44
C ARG A 37 8.01 13.85 23.73
N ALA A 38 9.06 13.27 23.18
CA ALA A 38 9.05 11.98 22.48
C ALA A 38 8.25 10.89 23.23
N LYS A 39 8.55 10.65 24.50
CA LYS A 39 7.86 9.64 25.33
C LYS A 39 6.34 9.86 25.41
N THR A 40 5.91 11.12 25.47
CA THR A 40 4.47 11.45 25.51
C THR A 40 3.80 11.14 24.18
N VAL A 41 4.47 11.40 23.05
CA VAL A 41 3.94 11.03 21.72
C VAL A 41 3.75 9.51 21.62
N GLU A 42 4.73 8.73 22.07
CA GLU A 42 4.69 7.26 22.05
C GLU A 42 3.51 6.72 22.89
N GLU A 43 3.31 7.26 24.09
CA GLU A 43 2.20 6.88 24.98
C GLU A 43 0.81 7.24 24.39
N LEU A 44 0.72 8.35 23.65
CA LEU A 44 -0.55 8.84 23.11
C LEU A 44 -1.08 8.00 21.94
N PHE A 45 -0.22 7.26 21.23
CA PHE A 45 -0.69 6.32 20.20
C PHE A 45 -1.65 5.26 20.76
N ALA A 46 -1.49 4.84 22.01
CA ALA A 46 -2.39 3.87 22.64
C ALA A 46 -3.79 4.44 22.91
N LYS A 47 -3.90 5.76 23.08
CA LYS A 47 -5.16 6.46 23.41
C LYS A 47 -6.06 6.62 22.20
N LEU A 48 -5.47 6.73 21.02
CA LEU A 48 -6.20 6.92 19.77
C LEU A 48 -7.08 5.70 19.44
N GLY A 49 -8.37 5.92 19.19
CA GLY A 49 -9.32 4.93 18.72
C GLY A 49 -9.15 4.58 17.23
N PRO A 50 -9.88 3.59 16.70
CA PRO A 50 -9.91 3.29 15.27
C PRO A 50 -10.41 4.51 14.45
N GLY A 51 -9.77 4.79 13.32
CA GLY A 51 -10.10 5.92 12.43
C GLY A 51 -9.56 7.28 12.88
N GLY A 52 -8.93 7.32 14.07
CA GLY A 52 -8.67 8.58 14.72
C GLY A 52 -7.52 9.40 14.15
N LEU A 53 -7.57 10.72 14.32
CA LEU A 53 -6.47 11.62 13.95
C LEU A 53 -5.58 11.93 15.15
N PHE A 54 -4.28 11.65 15.02
CA PHE A 54 -3.27 12.17 15.92
C PHE A 54 -2.61 13.41 15.30
N ASN A 55 -2.80 14.57 15.92
CA ASN A 55 -2.20 15.83 15.53
C ASN A 55 -1.11 16.27 16.52
N ILE A 56 0.15 16.28 16.09
CA ILE A 56 1.32 16.66 16.89
C ILE A 56 1.71 18.11 16.59
N THR A 57 1.49 19.00 17.55
CA THR A 57 1.83 20.43 17.47
C THR A 57 3.07 20.69 18.31
N LEU A 58 4.24 20.86 17.68
CA LEU A 58 5.52 20.92 18.40
C LEU A 58 5.79 22.26 19.09
N CYS A 59 5.00 23.31 18.80
CA CYS A 59 5.10 24.62 19.44
C CYS A 59 6.52 25.24 19.40
N GLY A 60 7.18 25.14 18.25
CA GLY A 60 8.56 25.60 18.00
C GLY A 60 9.65 24.62 18.45
N GLY A 61 9.28 23.50 19.06
CA GLY A 61 10.21 22.45 19.47
C GLY A 61 10.52 21.41 18.40
N LYS A 62 11.30 20.39 18.78
CA LYS A 62 11.60 19.19 18.00
C LYS A 62 11.59 17.97 18.91
N LEU A 63 11.28 16.80 18.35
CA LEU A 63 11.29 15.53 19.09
C LEU A 63 12.73 15.02 19.30
N GLY A 64 13.62 15.30 18.34
CA GLY A 64 15.06 15.11 18.46
C GLY A 64 15.53 13.66 18.38
N ARG A 65 14.63 12.72 18.10
CA ARG A 65 14.91 11.30 17.83
C ARG A 65 13.74 10.66 17.08
N ASP A 66 14.00 9.48 16.51
CA ASP A 66 12.95 8.61 15.99
C ASP A 66 11.97 8.22 17.10
N ILE A 67 10.69 8.12 16.74
CA ILE A 67 9.56 7.88 17.64
C ILE A 67 8.95 6.52 17.34
N VAL A 68 8.73 5.73 18.38
CA VAL A 68 7.98 4.47 18.29
C VAL A 68 6.54 4.79 17.89
N THR A 69 6.23 4.57 16.63
CA THR A 69 4.97 4.94 15.98
C THR A 69 4.15 3.69 15.69
N ALA A 70 2.83 3.76 15.91
CA ALA A 70 1.91 2.65 15.65
C ALA A 70 1.61 2.45 14.15
N VAL A 71 2.65 2.26 13.33
CA VAL A 71 2.55 2.19 11.85
C VAL A 71 1.60 1.08 11.36
N GLY A 72 1.51 -0.06 12.04
CA GLY A 72 0.57 -1.12 11.69
C GLY A 72 -0.90 -0.72 11.85
N ARG A 73 -1.20 0.21 12.76
CA ARG A 73 -2.56 0.73 12.97
C ARG A 73 -3.00 1.67 11.85
N VAL A 74 -2.08 2.24 11.06
CA VAL A 74 -2.45 3.05 9.89
C VAL A 74 -3.23 2.19 8.89
N HIS A 75 -2.76 0.96 8.63
CA HIS A 75 -3.39 0.07 7.64
C HIS A 75 -4.67 -0.60 8.13
N TYR A 76 -4.64 -1.18 9.35
CA TYR A 76 -5.76 -2.00 9.84
C TYR A 76 -6.71 -1.29 10.80
N SER A 77 -6.31 -0.16 11.39
CA SER A 77 -7.18 0.64 12.25
C SER A 77 -7.53 2.00 11.63
N GLY A 78 -6.97 2.36 10.47
CA GLY A 78 -7.25 3.62 9.79
C GLY A 78 -6.85 4.86 10.59
N ILE A 79 -5.89 4.73 11.52
CA ILE A 79 -5.40 5.92 12.24
C ILE A 79 -4.66 6.85 11.29
N ARG A 80 -4.76 8.15 11.55
CA ARG A 80 -4.16 9.21 10.75
C ARG A 80 -3.19 10.00 11.61
N LEU A 81 -2.11 10.48 11.01
CA LEU A 81 -1.07 11.23 11.69
C LEU A 81 -0.75 12.51 10.93
N VAL A 82 -0.78 13.64 11.62
CA VAL A 82 -0.33 14.93 11.12
C VAL A 82 0.43 15.65 12.21
N GLY A 83 1.19 16.67 11.83
CA GLY A 83 1.77 17.59 12.80
C GLY A 83 2.27 18.89 12.19
N THR A 84 2.61 19.83 13.05
CA THR A 84 3.20 21.11 12.67
C THR A 84 4.30 21.48 13.67
N ALA A 85 5.30 22.22 13.17
CA ALA A 85 6.29 22.88 14.02
C ALA A 85 5.73 24.12 14.72
N SER A 86 4.60 24.68 14.27
CA SER A 86 4.00 25.88 14.86
C SER A 86 3.22 25.58 16.15
N SER A 87 2.58 26.61 16.70
CA SER A 87 1.66 26.49 17.84
C SER A 87 0.18 26.39 17.41
N ASP A 88 -0.13 26.41 16.11
CA ASP A 88 -1.50 26.32 15.60
C ASP A 88 -1.80 24.91 15.08
N PRO A 89 -2.57 24.08 15.81
CA PRO A 89 -2.91 22.73 15.36
C PRO A 89 -3.73 22.70 14.06
N ALA A 90 -4.39 23.80 13.66
CA ALA A 90 -5.16 23.83 12.42
C ALA A 90 -4.27 23.79 11.17
N GLU A 91 -3.03 24.28 11.26
CA GLU A 91 -2.09 24.30 10.14
C GLU A 91 -1.84 22.89 9.58
N SER A 92 -1.67 21.90 10.46
CA SER A 92 -1.40 20.52 10.05
C SER A 92 -2.61 19.84 9.43
N MET A 93 -3.81 20.21 9.87
CA MET A 93 -5.06 19.72 9.28
C MET A 93 -5.25 20.26 7.85
N GLY A 94 -4.74 21.47 7.57
CA GLY A 94 -4.86 22.12 6.27
C GLY A 94 -4.10 21.46 5.12
N TYR A 95 -3.08 20.62 5.41
CA TYR A 95 -2.36 19.88 4.38
C TYR A 95 -2.81 18.42 4.22
N ILE A 96 -3.79 17.94 5.02
CA ILE A 96 -4.36 16.60 4.84
C ILE A 96 -4.83 16.48 3.39
N PRO A 97 -4.35 15.48 2.63
CA PRO A 97 -4.71 15.36 1.23
C PRO A 97 -6.18 14.97 1.10
N ALA A 98 -6.88 15.58 0.15
CA ALA A 98 -8.29 15.29 -0.13
C ALA A 98 -8.51 13.83 -0.57
N THR A 99 -7.50 13.24 -1.22
CA THR A 99 -7.48 11.83 -1.63
C THR A 99 -6.09 11.22 -1.38
N GLY A 100 -6.04 9.90 -1.23
CA GLY A 100 -4.79 9.14 -1.19
C GLY A 100 -4.22 8.78 -2.57
N GLU A 101 -4.63 9.48 -3.64
CA GLU A 101 -4.24 9.17 -5.01
C GLU A 101 -2.94 9.86 -5.43
N ILE A 102 -2.29 9.29 -6.43
CA ILE A 102 -1.19 9.93 -7.15
C ILE A 102 -1.67 11.22 -7.84
N ARG A 103 -0.74 12.16 -8.03
CA ARG A 103 -0.99 13.51 -8.56
C ARG A 103 -0.17 13.76 -9.82
N PRO A 104 -0.54 14.77 -10.64
CA PRO A 104 0.25 15.17 -11.79
C PRO A 104 1.70 15.47 -11.41
N GLY A 105 2.64 14.91 -12.15
CA GLY A 105 4.07 15.11 -11.92
C GLY A 105 4.70 14.24 -10.82
N ASP A 106 3.92 13.40 -10.12
CA ASP A 106 4.44 12.60 -9.02
C ASP A 106 5.56 11.66 -9.47
N LYS A 107 6.66 11.65 -8.70
CA LYS A 107 7.61 10.55 -8.71
C LYS A 107 7.18 9.48 -7.73
N ILE A 108 6.82 8.32 -8.27
CA ILE A 108 6.19 7.23 -7.56
C ILE A 108 7.20 6.11 -7.31
N ASN A 109 7.36 5.66 -6.06
CA ASN A 109 8.13 4.47 -5.72
C ASN A 109 7.21 3.33 -5.29
N VAL A 110 7.30 2.18 -5.96
CA VAL A 110 6.60 0.95 -5.60
C VAL A 110 7.62 -0.03 -5.03
N ILE A 111 7.60 -0.24 -3.71
CA ILE A 111 8.51 -1.15 -3.02
C ILE A 111 7.87 -2.53 -2.90
N GLY A 112 8.56 -3.58 -3.39
CA GLY A 112 8.00 -4.92 -3.53
C GLY A 112 7.19 -5.09 -4.82
N ALA A 113 7.61 -4.40 -5.89
CA ALA A 113 6.89 -4.28 -7.15
C ALA A 113 6.74 -5.62 -7.90
N GLY A 114 7.63 -6.60 -7.70
CA GLY A 114 7.54 -7.91 -8.35
C GLY A 114 6.49 -8.84 -7.74
N GLY A 115 5.76 -8.41 -6.70
CA GLY A 115 4.66 -9.17 -6.10
C GLY A 115 3.36 -9.00 -6.87
N PRO A 116 2.35 -9.87 -6.65
CA PRO A 116 1.07 -9.72 -7.32
C PRO A 116 0.46 -8.33 -7.08
N MET A 117 0.44 -7.86 -5.83
CA MET A 117 -0.07 -6.53 -5.49
C MET A 117 0.85 -5.41 -5.98
N GLY A 118 2.17 -5.57 -5.88
CA GLY A 118 3.13 -4.59 -6.38
C GLY A 118 3.01 -4.37 -7.88
N MET A 119 2.89 -5.46 -8.65
CA MET A 119 2.67 -5.44 -10.09
C MET A 119 1.36 -4.72 -10.43
N MET A 120 0.28 -5.03 -9.70
CA MET A 120 -0.99 -4.35 -9.89
C MET A 120 -0.89 -2.84 -9.61
N HIS A 121 -0.14 -2.41 -8.59
CA HIS A 121 0.09 -0.99 -8.32
C HIS A 121 0.92 -0.31 -9.42
N VAL A 122 1.98 -0.95 -9.92
CA VAL A 122 2.76 -0.43 -11.06
C VAL A 122 1.87 -0.25 -12.27
N ILE A 123 1.13 -1.29 -12.67
CA ILE A 123 0.27 -1.27 -13.86
C ILE A 123 -0.87 -0.27 -13.69
N ARG A 124 -1.50 -0.22 -12.51
CA ARG A 124 -2.54 0.78 -12.18
C ARG A 124 -2.02 2.19 -12.40
N ASN A 125 -0.85 2.51 -11.85
CA ASN A 125 -0.28 3.86 -11.92
C ASN A 125 0.10 4.23 -13.36
N ILE A 126 0.67 3.30 -14.13
CA ILE A 126 0.95 3.48 -15.56
C ILE A 126 -0.34 3.80 -16.35
N CYS A 127 -1.41 3.05 -16.08
CA CYS A 127 -2.66 3.14 -16.85
C CYS A 127 -3.64 4.19 -16.29
N GLN A 128 -3.28 4.95 -15.26
CA GLN A 128 -4.20 5.87 -14.60
C GLN A 128 -4.52 7.10 -15.44
N GLY A 129 -3.63 7.45 -16.40
CA GLY A 129 -3.77 8.63 -17.25
C GLY A 129 -3.46 9.94 -16.54
N ILE A 130 -2.69 9.88 -15.45
CA ILE A 130 -2.20 11.08 -14.74
C ILE A 130 -0.94 11.57 -15.44
N GLU A 131 -0.93 12.84 -15.79
CA GLU A 131 0.14 13.43 -16.61
C GLU A 131 1.46 13.57 -15.83
N GLY A 132 2.57 13.34 -16.52
CA GLY A 132 3.92 13.64 -16.02
C GLY A 132 4.42 12.74 -14.88
N VAL A 133 3.74 11.64 -14.58
CA VAL A 133 4.19 10.73 -13.52
C VAL A 133 5.39 9.88 -13.96
N SER A 134 6.23 9.51 -12.99
CA SER A 134 7.34 8.57 -13.19
C SER A 134 7.29 7.47 -12.14
N ILE A 135 7.54 6.23 -12.54
CA ILE A 135 7.34 5.05 -11.70
C ILE A 135 8.65 4.29 -11.52
N TYR A 136 9.08 4.20 -10.28
CA TYR A 136 10.21 3.40 -9.83
C TYR A 136 9.68 2.09 -9.23
N ALA A 137 10.11 0.96 -9.79
CA ALA A 137 9.66 -0.36 -9.38
C ALA A 137 10.80 -1.11 -8.68
N GLY A 138 10.75 -1.17 -7.35
CA GLY A 138 11.76 -1.80 -6.51
C GLY A 138 11.44 -3.25 -6.20
N GLU A 139 12.35 -4.16 -6.52
CA GLU A 139 12.25 -5.60 -6.19
C GLU A 139 13.63 -6.18 -5.89
N LEU A 140 13.71 -7.09 -4.91
CA LEU A 140 14.97 -7.70 -4.48
C LEU A 140 15.37 -8.87 -5.39
N ASP A 141 14.38 -9.53 -5.98
CA ASP A 141 14.55 -10.68 -6.87
C ASP A 141 14.59 -10.23 -8.34
N ASP A 142 15.76 -10.39 -8.98
CA ASP A 142 15.97 -9.97 -10.38
C ASP A 142 15.07 -10.71 -11.37
N ASN A 143 14.68 -11.96 -11.10
CA ASN A 143 13.78 -12.71 -11.99
C ASN A 143 12.37 -12.13 -11.92
N ARG A 144 11.90 -11.79 -10.71
CA ARG A 144 10.59 -11.14 -10.52
C ARG A 144 10.59 -9.73 -11.10
N LEU A 145 11.68 -8.98 -10.95
CA LEU A 145 11.84 -7.65 -11.55
C LEU A 145 11.85 -7.72 -13.09
N ALA A 146 12.53 -8.71 -13.67
CA ALA A 146 12.54 -8.95 -15.11
C ALA A 146 11.14 -9.36 -15.62
N GLY A 147 10.45 -10.24 -14.89
CA GLY A 147 9.08 -10.65 -15.20
C GLY A 147 8.10 -9.46 -15.21
N LEU A 148 8.17 -8.60 -14.18
CA LEU A 148 7.41 -7.36 -14.14
C LEU A 148 7.74 -6.45 -15.32
N THR A 149 9.03 -6.24 -15.59
CA THR A 149 9.49 -5.31 -16.62
C THR A 149 9.02 -5.70 -18.03
N LYS A 150 8.98 -7.00 -18.34
CA LYS A 150 8.40 -7.51 -19.59
C LYS A 150 6.94 -7.09 -19.81
N ILE A 151 6.19 -6.87 -18.73
CA ILE A 151 4.79 -6.46 -18.76
C ILE A 151 4.67 -4.93 -18.69
N ALA A 152 5.36 -4.31 -17.75
CA ALA A 152 5.20 -2.90 -17.42
C ALA A 152 5.84 -1.97 -18.46
N ALA A 153 7.02 -2.29 -19.00
CA ALA A 153 7.73 -1.37 -19.90
C ALA A 153 6.95 -1.07 -21.20
N PRO A 154 6.37 -2.06 -21.91
CA PRO A 154 5.54 -1.76 -23.09
C PRO A 154 4.28 -0.95 -22.75
N MET A 155 3.70 -1.15 -21.56
CA MET A 155 2.56 -0.36 -21.10
C MET A 155 2.96 1.08 -20.78
N ALA A 156 4.13 1.27 -20.14
CA ALA A 156 4.67 2.57 -19.80
C ALA A 156 4.95 3.39 -21.08
N GLU A 157 5.60 2.77 -22.07
CA GLU A 157 5.84 3.38 -23.39
C GLU A 157 4.53 3.80 -24.07
N LYS A 158 3.54 2.88 -24.13
CA LYS A 158 2.23 3.16 -24.72
C LYS A 158 1.51 4.34 -24.05
N ASN A 159 1.66 4.49 -22.73
CA ASN A 159 0.99 5.54 -21.96
C ASN A 159 1.88 6.77 -21.71
N ALA A 160 3.07 6.84 -22.34
CA ALA A 160 4.04 7.92 -22.14
C ALA A 160 4.41 8.18 -20.67
N VAL A 161 4.56 7.11 -19.89
CA VAL A 161 4.97 7.13 -18.48
C VAL A 161 6.41 6.66 -18.36
N GLU A 162 7.23 7.37 -17.58
CA GLU A 162 8.59 6.91 -17.29
C GLU A 162 8.54 5.71 -16.33
N TYR A 163 9.20 4.61 -16.70
CA TYR A 163 9.29 3.39 -15.89
C TYR A 163 10.75 3.01 -15.62
N LYS A 164 11.10 2.88 -14.34
CA LYS A 164 12.46 2.61 -13.84
C LYS A 164 12.46 1.41 -12.91
N PRO A 165 12.75 0.19 -13.40
CA PRO A 165 12.98 -0.96 -12.53
C PRO A 165 14.32 -0.80 -11.79
N TYR A 166 14.38 -1.20 -10.52
CA TYR A 166 15.63 -1.19 -9.76
C TYR A 166 15.68 -2.31 -8.71
N ASN A 167 16.89 -2.76 -8.39
CA ASN A 167 17.14 -3.67 -7.28
C ASN A 167 17.86 -2.92 -6.14
N PRO A 168 17.22 -2.70 -4.98
CA PRO A 168 17.78 -1.87 -3.91
C PRO A 168 19.07 -2.44 -3.28
N THR A 169 19.43 -3.70 -3.56
CA THR A 169 20.70 -4.29 -3.09
C THR A 169 21.91 -3.83 -3.91
N ARG A 170 21.69 -3.34 -5.13
CA ARG A 170 22.73 -2.94 -6.08
C ARG A 170 22.60 -1.47 -6.47
N ASP A 171 21.37 -1.03 -6.68
CA ASP A 171 21.04 0.31 -7.15
C ASP A 171 20.74 1.22 -5.96
N LYS A 172 21.43 2.36 -5.91
CA LYS A 172 21.14 3.43 -4.95
C LYS A 172 20.35 4.51 -5.64
N LEU A 173 19.12 4.72 -5.19
CA LEU A 173 18.31 5.85 -5.62
C LEU A 173 18.73 7.08 -4.84
N ALA A 174 18.99 8.18 -5.55
CA ALA A 174 19.26 9.49 -4.97
C ALA A 174 18.00 10.37 -4.95
N GLU A 175 16.93 9.87 -5.57
CA GLU A 175 15.68 10.57 -5.75
C GLU A 175 14.86 10.66 -4.47
N THR A 176 14.13 11.77 -4.36
CA THR A 176 12.98 11.89 -3.46
C THR A 176 11.69 11.55 -4.19
N PHE A 177 10.70 11.04 -3.46
CA PHE A 177 9.43 10.55 -4.00
C PHE A 177 8.22 11.28 -3.44
N ASP A 178 7.33 11.72 -4.33
CA ASP A 178 6.05 12.36 -3.99
C ASP A 178 5.01 11.33 -3.55
N TYR A 179 5.14 10.10 -4.04
CA TYR A 179 4.27 8.99 -3.64
C TYR A 179 5.11 7.73 -3.46
N THR A 180 5.00 7.08 -2.30
CA THR A 180 5.61 5.76 -2.06
C THR A 180 4.53 4.79 -1.67
N VAL A 181 4.53 3.59 -2.26
CA VAL A 181 3.67 2.49 -1.81
C VAL A 181 4.51 1.28 -1.41
N LEU A 182 4.22 0.76 -0.23
CA LEU A 182 4.93 -0.37 0.37
C LEU A 182 4.09 -1.64 0.27
N MET A 183 4.65 -2.70 -0.31
CA MET A 183 4.01 -4.03 -0.42
C MET A 183 4.60 -5.08 0.53
N ALA A 184 5.64 -4.71 1.29
CA ALA A 184 6.36 -5.62 2.19
C ALA A 184 6.11 -5.24 3.67
N PRO A 185 5.72 -6.20 4.54
CA PRO A 185 5.36 -5.97 5.95
C PRO A 185 6.60 -5.69 6.83
N VAL A 186 7.38 -4.66 6.49
CA VAL A 186 8.66 -4.34 7.13
C VAL A 186 8.62 -2.87 7.59
N PRO A 187 8.46 -2.59 8.90
CA PRO A 187 8.36 -1.23 9.43
C PRO A 187 9.54 -0.32 9.04
N GLU A 188 10.74 -0.88 8.93
CA GLU A 188 11.96 -0.17 8.54
C GLU A 188 11.86 0.43 7.13
N LEU A 189 11.07 -0.17 6.25
CA LEU A 189 10.81 0.40 4.93
C LEU A 189 9.91 1.62 5.02
N VAL A 190 8.98 1.68 5.98
CA VAL A 190 8.17 2.88 6.25
C VAL A 190 9.08 4.01 6.73
N ALA A 191 9.99 3.72 7.65
CA ALA A 191 10.98 4.68 8.13
C ALA A 191 11.89 5.18 6.99
N ALA A 192 12.32 4.28 6.10
CA ALA A 192 13.10 4.65 4.92
C ALA A 192 12.31 5.53 3.95
N ALA A 193 11.02 5.25 3.75
CA ALA A 193 10.13 6.04 2.89
C ALA A 193 9.96 7.48 3.41
N VAL A 194 9.90 7.70 4.73
CA VAL A 194 9.87 9.05 5.32
C VAL A 194 11.13 9.85 4.95
N ARG A 195 12.30 9.20 5.03
CA ARG A 195 13.57 9.85 4.70
C ARG A 195 13.67 10.20 3.22
N SER A 196 13.23 9.31 2.33
CA SER A 196 13.25 9.54 0.87
C SER A 196 12.02 10.26 0.32
N ALA A 197 11.03 10.62 1.14
CA ALA A 197 9.87 11.37 0.64
C ALA A 197 10.25 12.80 0.24
N ALA A 198 9.61 13.29 -0.81
CA ALA A 198 9.54 14.71 -1.15
C ALA A 198 8.59 15.44 -0.19
N ALA A 199 8.62 16.78 -0.20
CA ALA A 199 7.66 17.58 0.56
C ALA A 199 6.24 17.29 0.07
N ARG A 200 5.28 17.21 1.02
CA ARG A 200 3.87 16.86 0.82
C ARG A 200 3.64 15.46 0.22
N GLY A 201 4.64 14.58 0.39
CA GLY A 201 4.60 13.23 -0.12
C GLY A 201 3.58 12.34 0.62
N ILE A 202 2.98 11.41 -0.12
CA ILE A 202 2.06 10.39 0.41
C ILE A 202 2.80 9.06 0.51
N ILE A 203 2.73 8.41 1.67
CA ILE A 203 3.30 7.09 1.90
C ILE A 203 2.16 6.11 2.18
N ASN A 204 1.87 5.27 1.20
CA ASN A 204 0.86 4.25 1.24
C ASN A 204 1.42 2.94 1.80
N ILE A 205 1.05 2.65 3.05
CA ILE A 205 1.41 1.45 3.79
C ILE A 205 0.40 0.33 3.41
N PHE A 206 0.51 -0.19 2.19
CA PHE A 206 -0.26 -1.35 1.71
C PHE A 206 0.50 -2.66 1.96
N ALA A 207 1.14 -2.75 3.13
CA ALA A 207 2.17 -3.75 3.40
C ALA A 207 1.69 -4.92 4.26
N GLY A 208 0.46 -4.89 4.76
CA GLY A 208 -0.06 -5.92 5.68
C GLY A 208 0.68 -5.97 7.02
N ILE A 209 1.23 -4.84 7.49
CA ILE A 209 1.88 -4.74 8.79
C ILE A 209 0.81 -4.92 9.88
N PRO A 210 0.92 -5.92 10.77
CA PRO A 210 -0.09 -6.17 11.81
C PRO A 210 -0.32 -4.95 12.71
N ALA A 211 -1.55 -4.74 13.18
CA ALA A 211 -1.90 -3.58 14.00
C ALA A 211 -1.09 -3.46 15.30
N SER A 212 -0.56 -4.58 15.82
CA SER A 212 0.28 -4.62 17.02
C SER A 212 1.74 -4.21 16.76
N VAL A 213 2.16 -4.08 15.50
CA VAL A 213 3.55 -3.78 15.14
C VAL A 213 3.76 -2.27 15.08
N THR A 214 4.81 -1.82 15.74
CA THR A 214 5.31 -0.44 15.72
C THR A 214 6.52 -0.30 14.81
N GLY A 215 6.93 0.94 14.54
CA GLY A 215 8.17 1.25 13.84
C GLY A 215 8.77 2.55 14.35
N ASP A 216 10.09 2.64 14.33
CA ASP A 216 10.82 3.86 14.67
C ASP A 216 10.78 4.82 13.47
N ILE A 217 10.06 5.94 13.63
CA ILE A 217 9.85 6.91 12.57
C ILE A 217 10.45 8.26 12.97
N ASP A 218 11.21 8.86 12.06
CA ASP A 218 11.64 10.26 12.15
C ASP A 218 10.44 11.18 11.93
N LEU A 219 9.72 11.47 13.02
CA LEU A 219 8.55 12.33 12.99
C LEU A 219 8.91 13.81 12.82
N ASP A 220 10.14 14.23 13.12
CA ASP A 220 10.58 15.59 12.83
C ASP A 220 10.63 15.79 11.31
N THR A 221 11.25 14.87 10.55
CA THR A 221 11.22 14.89 9.08
C THR A 221 9.81 14.73 8.51
N TYR A 222 9.00 13.84 9.09
CA TYR A 222 7.59 13.65 8.67
C TYR A 222 6.80 14.96 8.74
N ILE A 223 6.92 15.67 9.87
CA ILE A 223 6.22 16.93 10.13
C ILE A 223 6.77 18.06 9.25
N GLU A 224 8.10 18.20 9.18
CA GLU A 224 8.77 19.24 8.38
C GLU A 224 8.36 19.14 6.91
N LYS A 225 8.33 17.92 6.36
CA LYS A 225 7.94 17.68 4.97
C LYS A 225 6.43 17.63 4.77
N GLN A 226 5.59 17.76 5.81
CA GLN A 226 4.13 17.64 5.72
C GLN A 226 3.69 16.33 5.04
N LEU A 227 4.32 15.22 5.42
CA LEU A 227 4.02 13.92 4.84
C LEU A 227 2.65 13.41 5.30
N TYR A 228 2.12 12.44 4.56
CA TYR A 228 0.88 11.79 4.94
C TYR A 228 0.96 10.28 4.77
N PHE A 229 0.75 9.55 5.87
CA PHE A 229 0.55 8.11 5.82
C PHE A 229 -0.89 7.77 5.43
N ILE A 230 -1.02 6.85 4.47
CA ILE A 230 -2.29 6.19 4.18
C ILE A 230 -2.12 4.68 4.32
N GLY A 231 -3.20 4.00 4.67
CA GLY A 231 -3.26 2.55 4.67
C GLY A 231 -4.70 2.15 4.43
N THR A 232 -4.91 1.22 3.52
CA THR A 232 -6.26 0.77 3.14
C THR A 232 -6.30 -0.74 3.14
N SER A 233 -7.29 -1.31 3.81
CA SER A 233 -7.60 -2.73 3.76
C SER A 233 -9.04 -2.91 3.26
N GLY A 234 -9.24 -3.88 2.38
CA GLY A 234 -10.54 -4.16 1.77
C GLY A 234 -10.90 -3.21 0.62
N SER A 235 -12.13 -3.33 0.14
CA SER A 235 -12.70 -2.51 -0.93
C SER A 235 -14.20 -2.40 -0.72
N VAL A 236 -14.78 -1.23 -0.97
CA VAL A 236 -16.23 -1.07 -1.01
C VAL A 236 -16.78 -1.43 -2.40
N LEU A 237 -18.10 -1.59 -2.52
CA LEU A 237 -18.74 -1.92 -3.79
C LEU A 237 -18.39 -0.91 -4.91
N GLU A 238 -18.28 0.37 -4.57
CA GLU A 238 -17.94 1.41 -5.53
C GLU A 238 -16.50 1.28 -6.06
N ASP A 239 -15.56 0.79 -5.24
CA ASP A 239 -14.20 0.46 -5.70
C ASP A 239 -14.26 -0.67 -6.74
N MET A 240 -15.04 -1.71 -6.46
CA MET A 240 -15.21 -2.85 -7.37
C MET A 240 -15.83 -2.44 -8.70
N LYS A 241 -16.89 -1.62 -8.67
CA LYS A 241 -17.52 -1.06 -9.88
C LYS A 241 -16.55 -0.19 -10.67
N THR A 242 -15.75 0.64 -9.99
CA THR A 242 -14.74 1.49 -10.63
C THR A 242 -13.69 0.68 -11.36
N VAL A 243 -13.21 -0.41 -10.74
CA VAL A 243 -12.25 -1.32 -11.38
C VAL A 243 -12.89 -2.07 -12.54
N LEU A 244 -14.11 -2.58 -12.38
CA LEU A 244 -14.85 -3.29 -13.43
C LEU A 244 -15.00 -2.42 -14.69
N ALA A 245 -15.45 -1.17 -14.55
CA ALA A 245 -15.60 -0.26 -15.68
C ALA A 245 -14.27 0.04 -16.39
N LYS A 246 -13.13 0.01 -15.68
CA LYS A 246 -11.79 0.15 -16.31
C LYS A 246 -11.40 -1.10 -17.09
N VAL A 247 -11.74 -2.28 -16.58
CA VAL A 247 -11.50 -3.56 -17.27
C VAL A 247 -12.36 -3.67 -18.53
N GLU A 248 -13.65 -3.39 -18.44
CA GLU A 248 -14.58 -3.41 -19.58
C GLU A 248 -14.18 -2.42 -20.68
N ALA A 249 -13.64 -1.26 -20.30
CA ALA A 249 -13.12 -0.26 -21.24
C ALA A 249 -11.72 -0.60 -21.78
N GLY A 250 -11.10 -1.73 -21.40
CA GLY A 250 -9.76 -2.12 -21.82
C GLY A 250 -8.64 -1.21 -21.30
N ARG A 251 -8.92 -0.37 -20.30
CA ARG A 251 -7.95 0.55 -19.67
C ARG A 251 -7.11 -0.12 -18.59
N LEU A 252 -7.57 -1.25 -18.05
CA LEU A 252 -6.86 -2.04 -17.06
C LEU A 252 -7.01 -3.53 -17.40
N ASP A 253 -5.90 -4.26 -17.43
CA ASP A 253 -5.91 -5.71 -17.58
C ASP A 253 -5.51 -6.36 -16.25
N THR A 254 -6.46 -6.98 -15.56
CA THR A 254 -6.23 -7.65 -14.28
C THR A 254 -5.66 -9.05 -14.43
N ASN A 255 -5.77 -9.65 -15.62
CA ASN A 255 -5.30 -11.02 -15.89
C ASN A 255 -3.78 -11.13 -15.94
N VAL A 256 -3.08 -9.99 -16.09
CA VAL A 256 -1.61 -9.90 -16.06
C VAL A 256 -0.97 -10.50 -14.81
N SER A 257 -1.73 -10.59 -13.72
CA SER A 257 -1.24 -11.14 -12.45
C SER A 257 -1.48 -12.65 -12.31
N VAL A 258 -2.24 -13.28 -13.21
CA VAL A 258 -2.53 -14.72 -13.14
C VAL A 258 -1.29 -15.52 -13.54
N ALA A 259 -0.87 -16.43 -12.67
CA ALA A 259 0.30 -17.28 -12.87
C ALA A 259 -0.03 -18.78 -12.85
N ALA A 260 -1.19 -19.16 -12.31
CA ALA A 260 -1.66 -20.54 -12.31
C ALA A 260 -3.19 -20.61 -12.23
N VAL A 261 -3.71 -21.78 -12.56
CA VAL A 261 -5.13 -22.14 -12.43
C VAL A 261 -5.24 -23.46 -11.69
N CYS A 262 -6.33 -23.67 -10.96
CA CYS A 262 -6.64 -24.96 -10.34
C CYS A 262 -8.15 -25.15 -10.13
N GLY A 263 -8.56 -26.40 -9.89
CA GLY A 263 -9.88 -26.73 -9.38
C GLY A 263 -9.96 -26.53 -7.86
N LEU A 264 -11.18 -26.58 -7.30
CA LEU A 264 -11.39 -26.40 -5.86
C LEU A 264 -10.65 -27.44 -5.00
N GLU A 265 -10.53 -28.67 -5.50
CA GLU A 265 -9.83 -29.78 -4.83
C GLU A 265 -8.34 -29.48 -4.60
N SER A 266 -7.72 -28.71 -5.49
CA SER A 266 -6.32 -28.27 -5.41
C SER A 266 -6.16 -26.88 -4.78
N ALA A 267 -7.22 -26.26 -4.23
CA ALA A 267 -7.11 -24.93 -3.62
C ALA A 267 -6.13 -24.92 -2.43
N ALA A 268 -6.14 -25.97 -1.59
CA ALA A 268 -5.21 -26.10 -0.46
C ALA A 268 -3.76 -26.26 -0.91
N GLU A 269 -3.52 -26.94 -2.02
CA GLU A 269 -2.20 -27.01 -2.66
C GLU A 269 -1.77 -25.65 -3.19
N GLY A 270 -2.69 -24.92 -3.83
CA GLY A 270 -2.47 -23.55 -4.28
C GLY A 270 -2.06 -22.61 -3.14
N ILE A 271 -2.73 -22.67 -1.99
CA ILE A 271 -2.36 -21.89 -0.80
C ILE A 271 -0.93 -22.23 -0.36
N ARG A 272 -0.58 -23.51 -0.23
CA ARG A 272 0.77 -23.95 0.13
C ARG A 272 1.82 -23.50 -0.88
N ALA A 273 1.49 -23.49 -2.17
CA ALA A 273 2.38 -23.01 -3.23
C ALA A 273 2.66 -21.50 -3.12
N ILE A 274 1.67 -20.70 -2.70
CA ILE A 274 1.86 -19.27 -2.41
C ILE A 274 2.71 -19.07 -1.16
N GLU A 275 2.42 -19.79 -0.07
CA GLU A 275 3.19 -19.73 1.19
C GLU A 275 4.67 -20.10 0.95
N GLY A 276 4.91 -21.16 0.16
CA GLY A 276 6.23 -21.61 -0.26
C GLY A 276 6.89 -20.77 -1.35
N ARG A 277 6.25 -19.68 -1.81
CA ARG A 277 6.74 -18.78 -2.87
C ARG A 277 7.05 -19.49 -4.20
N LEU A 278 6.36 -20.59 -4.51
CA LEU A 278 6.58 -21.41 -5.71
C LEU A 278 5.88 -20.84 -6.96
N ILE A 279 4.88 -19.98 -6.77
CA ILE A 279 4.10 -19.32 -7.82
C ILE A 279 4.14 -17.81 -7.58
N ALA A 280 4.75 -17.09 -8.52
CA ALA A 280 4.83 -15.63 -8.50
C ALA A 280 3.62 -15.03 -9.24
N GLY A 281 2.49 -14.90 -8.54
CA GLY A 281 1.26 -14.35 -9.12
C GLY A 281 0.00 -14.77 -8.36
N LYS A 282 -1.14 -14.60 -9.01
CA LYS A 282 -2.45 -15.07 -8.56
C LYS A 282 -2.71 -16.48 -9.10
N ILE A 283 -3.41 -17.27 -8.28
CA ILE A 283 -3.97 -18.56 -8.68
C ILE A 283 -5.47 -18.35 -8.82
N VAL A 284 -6.03 -18.67 -9.98
CA VAL A 284 -7.49 -18.66 -10.19
C VAL A 284 -8.03 -20.04 -9.90
N VAL A 285 -8.98 -20.11 -8.95
CA VAL A 285 -9.66 -21.35 -8.58
C VAL A 285 -10.97 -21.43 -9.37
N TYR A 286 -11.17 -22.51 -10.12
CA TYR A 286 -12.39 -22.79 -10.88
C TYR A 286 -13.17 -23.92 -10.20
N PRO A 287 -14.18 -23.63 -9.36
CA PRO A 287 -14.87 -24.68 -8.60
C PRO A 287 -15.60 -25.72 -9.46
N GLY A 288 -16.02 -25.33 -10.67
CA GLY A 288 -16.66 -26.25 -11.63
C GLY A 288 -15.70 -27.20 -12.35
N CYS A 289 -14.40 -26.92 -12.35
CA CYS A 289 -13.37 -27.76 -12.99
C CYS A 289 -12.88 -28.84 -12.02
N ARG A 290 -13.64 -29.93 -11.88
CA ARG A 290 -13.27 -31.08 -11.04
C ARG A 290 -12.03 -31.79 -11.59
N GLY A 291 -11.15 -32.28 -10.71
CA GLY A 291 -9.91 -32.95 -11.12
C GLY A 291 -8.84 -32.04 -11.74
N LEU A 292 -9.10 -30.74 -11.90
CA LEU A 292 -8.08 -29.77 -12.35
C LEU A 292 -7.06 -29.57 -11.23
N GLY A 293 -5.87 -30.15 -11.40
CA GLY A 293 -4.73 -29.95 -10.51
C GLY A 293 -4.23 -28.50 -10.50
N LEU A 294 -3.22 -28.21 -9.68
CA LEU A 294 -2.53 -26.93 -9.72
C LEU A 294 -1.60 -26.84 -10.94
N ILE A 295 -1.92 -25.96 -11.89
CA ILE A 295 -1.19 -25.84 -13.16
C ILE A 295 -0.70 -24.41 -13.36
N LYS A 296 0.62 -24.23 -13.43
CA LYS A 296 1.22 -22.96 -13.83
C LYS A 296 0.93 -22.68 -15.31
N LEU A 297 0.78 -21.40 -15.68
CA LEU A 297 0.49 -21.05 -17.08
C LEU A 297 1.56 -21.58 -18.06
N GLU A 298 2.82 -21.59 -17.64
CA GLU A 298 3.95 -22.13 -18.42
C GLU A 298 3.88 -23.66 -18.66
N ASP A 299 3.12 -24.37 -17.83
CA ASP A 299 2.94 -25.83 -17.91
C ASP A 299 1.64 -26.23 -18.61
N LEU A 300 0.77 -25.26 -18.97
CA LEU A 300 -0.49 -25.55 -19.66
C LEU A 300 -0.27 -26.30 -20.96
N GLN A 301 0.81 -26.01 -21.71
CA GLN A 301 1.09 -26.70 -22.98
C GLN A 301 1.21 -28.22 -22.82
N LYS A 302 1.62 -28.71 -21.65
CA LYS A 302 1.84 -30.14 -21.39
C LYS A 302 0.54 -30.87 -21.03
N GLN A 303 -0.40 -30.18 -20.39
CA GLN A 303 -1.60 -30.79 -19.80
C GLN A 303 -2.89 -30.40 -20.55
N PHE A 304 -2.97 -29.15 -21.00
CA PHE A 304 -4.11 -28.55 -21.69
C PHE A 304 -3.63 -27.71 -22.88
N PRO A 305 -3.05 -28.33 -23.93
CA PRO A 305 -2.49 -27.60 -25.08
C PRO A 305 -3.50 -26.66 -25.75
N GLN A 306 -4.77 -27.04 -25.83
CA GLN A 306 -5.84 -26.21 -26.36
C GLN A 306 -6.08 -24.92 -25.54
N VAL A 307 -5.88 -24.98 -24.21
CA VAL A 307 -5.97 -23.80 -23.33
C VAL A 307 -4.72 -22.94 -23.49
N ALA A 308 -3.54 -23.56 -23.63
CA ALA A 308 -2.28 -22.86 -23.84
C ALA A 308 -2.27 -22.03 -25.15
N GLU A 309 -2.86 -22.55 -26.22
CA GLU A 309 -3.07 -21.83 -27.49
C GLU A 309 -3.99 -20.59 -27.35
N GLY A 310 -4.82 -20.56 -26.30
CA GLY A 310 -5.65 -19.43 -25.95
C GLY A 310 -4.90 -18.28 -25.27
N LEU A 311 -3.69 -18.51 -24.75
CA LEU A 311 -2.90 -17.49 -24.05
C LEU A 311 -2.44 -16.38 -25.00
N ARG A 312 -2.39 -15.14 -24.49
CA ARG A 312 -1.90 -13.98 -25.24
C ARG A 312 -0.56 -13.55 -24.67
N ASP A 313 0.52 -13.80 -25.42
CA ASP A 313 1.90 -13.60 -24.96
C ASP A 313 2.19 -14.38 -23.65
N GLY A 314 1.64 -15.60 -23.54
CA GLY A 314 1.75 -16.42 -22.32
C GLY A 314 0.87 -15.95 -21.15
N ARG A 315 0.03 -14.92 -21.32
CA ARG A 315 -0.86 -14.39 -20.29
C ARG A 315 -2.26 -14.96 -20.37
N TRP A 316 -2.87 -15.16 -19.19
CA TRP A 316 -4.27 -15.51 -19.05
C TRP A 316 -5.16 -14.45 -19.70
N ASN A 317 -6.28 -14.88 -20.28
CA ASN A 317 -7.29 -14.01 -20.86
C ASN A 317 -8.61 -14.79 -21.02
N LYS A 318 -9.65 -14.07 -21.45
CA LYS A 318 -11.00 -14.61 -21.63
C LYS A 318 -11.06 -15.83 -22.56
N LYS A 319 -10.31 -15.85 -23.66
CA LYS A 319 -10.29 -17.00 -24.60
C LYS A 319 -9.74 -18.25 -23.93
N ALA A 320 -8.63 -18.14 -23.20
CA ALA A 320 -8.06 -19.26 -22.45
C ALA A 320 -9.02 -19.76 -21.36
N GLU A 321 -9.71 -18.84 -20.67
CA GLU A 321 -10.73 -19.18 -19.67
C GLU A 321 -11.92 -19.92 -20.26
N GLU A 322 -12.50 -19.43 -21.35
CA GLU A 322 -13.62 -20.09 -22.04
C GLU A 322 -13.23 -21.51 -22.49
N THR A 323 -12.05 -21.68 -23.12
CA THR A 323 -11.56 -22.99 -23.54
C THR A 323 -11.30 -23.94 -22.36
N LEU A 324 -10.82 -23.42 -21.22
CA LEU A 324 -10.66 -24.23 -20.00
C LEU A 324 -12.01 -24.72 -19.50
N LEU A 325 -12.99 -23.82 -19.38
CA LEU A 325 -14.33 -24.14 -18.89
C LEU A 325 -15.05 -25.15 -19.79
N GLU A 326 -14.95 -25.01 -21.11
CA GLU A 326 -15.47 -25.98 -22.08
C GLU A 326 -14.80 -27.35 -21.93
N THR A 327 -13.47 -27.38 -21.76
CA THR A 327 -12.73 -28.64 -21.54
C THR A 327 -13.20 -29.33 -20.26
N CYS A 328 -13.37 -28.57 -19.17
CA CYS A 328 -13.82 -29.11 -17.88
C CYS A 328 -15.26 -29.64 -17.90
N GLN A 329 -16.16 -29.03 -18.69
CA GLN A 329 -17.55 -29.49 -18.82
C GLN A 329 -17.66 -30.80 -19.61
N ASN A 330 -16.70 -31.05 -20.50
CA ASN A 330 -16.65 -32.26 -21.33
C ASN A 330 -15.85 -33.40 -20.68
N SER A 331 -15.33 -33.20 -19.47
CA SER A 331 -14.51 -34.15 -18.69
C SER A 331 -15.29 -34.77 -17.55
#